data_AF-A0A372QTE1-F1
#
_entry.id   AF-A0A372QTE1-F1
#
_cell.length_a   1.000
_cell.length_b   1.000
_cell.length_c   1.000
_cell.angle_alpha   90.00
_cell.angle_beta   90.00
_cell.angle_gamma   90.00
#
_symmetry.space_group_name_H-M   'P 1'
#
loop_
_entity.id
_entity.type
_entity.pdbx_description
1 polymer ?
#
loop_
_entity_poly.entity_id
_entity_poly.type
_entity_poly.pdbx_seq_one_letter_code
_entity_poly.pdbx_strand_id
1 'polypeptide(L)'
;MTDCYYPVREVEIDLLYLTSEQAKDVVIQTIKNCYSNKIPHVKFITGRENHINVNGERGVIYEAFPSWMTDSKIKYFIEHCKKHDGYFLVYLYLTPNPSFIRKLIIEHLLRSACYLLIIILLVVYYMRNVYSQFPDI
;
A
#
# COMPACT_ATOMS: atom_id res chain seq x y z
N MET A 1 -25.49 12.71 -28.88
CA MET A 1 -25.06 12.48 -27.49
C MET A 1 -23.56 12.68 -27.50
N THR A 2 -23.13 13.87 -27.12
CA THR A 2 -21.73 14.32 -27.22
C THR A 2 -20.92 13.66 -26.14
N ASP A 3 -19.98 12.80 -26.54
CA ASP A 3 -18.92 12.29 -25.68
C ASP A 3 -18.12 13.47 -25.13
N CYS A 4 -18.27 13.73 -23.83
CA CYS A 4 -17.44 14.67 -23.12
C CYS A 4 -16.04 14.06 -22.98
N TYR A 5 -15.19 14.30 -23.97
CA TYR A 5 -13.76 13.97 -23.93
C TYR A 5 -13.08 14.84 -22.86
N TYR A 6 -13.21 14.44 -21.59
CA TYR A 6 -12.37 14.97 -20.52
C TYR A 6 -10.94 14.48 -20.81
N PRO A 7 -9.95 15.38 -20.97
CA PRO A 7 -8.57 14.96 -21.03
C PRO A 7 -8.27 14.28 -19.69
N VAL A 8 -8.18 12.96 -19.69
CA VAL A 8 -7.71 12.23 -18.52
C VAL A 8 -6.30 12.75 -18.30
N ARG A 9 -6.04 13.32 -17.11
CA ARG A 9 -4.69 13.75 -16.73
C ARG A 9 -3.82 12.50 -16.68
N GLU A 10 -3.11 12.24 -17.76
CA GLU A 10 -2.16 11.14 -17.85
C GLU A 10 -0.94 11.51 -16.98
N VAL A 11 -0.76 10.77 -15.88
CA VAL A 11 0.43 10.86 -15.06
C VAL A 11 1.39 9.77 -15.52
N GLU A 12 2.53 10.19 -16.07
CA GLU A 12 3.62 9.33 -16.48
C GLU A 12 4.84 9.61 -15.62
N ILE A 13 5.43 8.55 -15.06
CA ILE A 13 6.62 8.62 -14.21
C ILE A 13 7.72 7.73 -14.81
N ASP A 14 8.87 8.34 -15.07
CA ASP A 14 10.08 7.62 -15.47
C ASP A 14 10.88 7.16 -14.25
N LEU A 15 11.13 5.85 -14.16
CA LEU A 15 11.89 5.23 -13.07
C LEU A 15 13.29 4.77 -13.49
N LEU A 16 13.68 4.89 -14.77
CA LEU A 16 14.89 4.26 -15.33
C LEU A 16 16.19 4.68 -14.63
N TYR A 17 16.25 5.92 -14.17
CA TYR A 17 17.46 6.51 -13.58
C TYR A 17 17.54 6.37 -12.06
N LEU A 18 16.60 5.64 -11.46
CA LEU A 18 16.51 5.45 -10.02
C LEU A 18 17.07 4.09 -9.61
N THR A 19 17.54 3.98 -8.37
CA THR A 19 17.72 2.66 -7.76
C THR A 19 16.36 2.00 -7.52
N SER A 20 16.34 0.68 -7.36
CA SER A 20 15.12 -0.08 -7.05
C SER A 20 14.39 0.47 -5.81
N GLU A 21 15.14 0.84 -4.77
CA GLU A 21 14.60 1.42 -3.54
C GLU A 21 13.99 2.81 -3.78
N GLN A 22 14.73 3.70 -4.44
CA GLN A 22 14.24 5.04 -4.79
C GLN A 22 12.99 4.98 -5.69
N ALA A 23 13.02 4.10 -6.70
CA ALA A 23 11.89 3.87 -7.58
C ALA A 23 10.65 3.40 -6.82
N LYS A 24 10.83 2.46 -5.88
CA LYS A 24 9.73 1.98 -5.03
C LYS A 24 9.11 3.10 -4.21
N ASP A 25 9.93 3.97 -3.61
CA ASP A 25 9.44 5.11 -2.83
C ASP A 25 8.68 6.12 -3.70
N VAL A 26 9.20 6.43 -4.89
CA VAL A 26 8.53 7.29 -5.87
C VAL A 26 7.18 6.69 -6.30
N VAL A 27 7.12 5.39 -6.55
CA VAL A 27 5.87 4.68 -6.88
C VAL A 27 4.86 4.81 -5.75
N ILE A 28 5.29 4.59 -4.50
CA ILE A 28 4.40 4.70 -3.33
C ILE A 28 3.85 6.11 -3.16
N GLN A 29 4.71 7.12 -3.26
CA GLN A 29 4.32 8.52 -3.14
C GLN A 29 3.38 8.93 -4.27
N THR A 30 3.69 8.54 -5.50
CA THR A 30 2.90 8.86 -6.68
C THR A 30 1.50 8.26 -6.58
N ILE A 31 1.38 6.98 -6.20
CA ILE A 31 0.08 6.31 -6.06
C ILE A 31 -0.77 7.02 -5.00
N LYS A 32 -0.19 7.37 -3.84
CA LYS A 32 -0.90 8.11 -2.78
C LYS A 32 -1.36 9.49 -3.25
N ASN A 33 -0.50 10.20 -3.98
CA ASN A 33 -0.82 11.51 -4.53
C ASN A 33 -1.93 11.42 -5.58
N CYS A 34 -1.84 10.46 -6.50
CA CYS A 34 -2.84 10.23 -7.54
C CYS A 34 -4.19 9.84 -6.96
N TYR A 35 -4.22 8.93 -5.97
CA TYR A 35 -5.45 8.56 -5.27
C TYR A 35 -6.11 9.76 -4.57
N SER A 36 -5.32 10.60 -3.89
CA SER A 36 -5.81 11.82 -3.24
C SER A 36 -6.39 12.82 -4.24
N ASN A 37 -5.78 12.94 -5.42
CA ASN A 37 -6.20 13.84 -6.49
C ASN A 37 -7.21 13.23 -7.47
N LYS A 38 -7.76 12.04 -7.18
CA LYS A 38 -8.74 11.34 -8.03
C LYS A 38 -8.25 11.08 -9.46
N ILE A 39 -6.96 10.80 -9.60
CA ILE A 39 -6.37 10.40 -10.87
C ILE A 39 -6.57 8.88 -11.03
N PRO A 40 -7.24 8.42 -12.10
CA PRO A 40 -7.68 7.02 -12.22
C PRO A 40 -6.55 6.05 -12.55
N HIS A 41 -5.47 6.52 -13.17
CA HIS A 41 -4.37 5.65 -13.56
C HIS A 41 -3.05 6.40 -13.64
N VAL A 42 -1.96 5.65 -13.53
CA VAL A 42 -0.59 6.14 -13.62
C VAL A 42 0.23 5.18 -14.46
N LYS A 43 1.02 5.71 -15.39
CA LYS A 43 1.97 4.96 -16.20
C LYS A 43 3.36 5.08 -15.58
N PHE A 44 3.97 3.95 -15.25
CA PHE A 44 5.34 3.89 -14.73
C PHE A 44 6.25 3.28 -15.78
N ILE A 45 7.21 4.05 -16.29
CA ILE A 45 8.24 3.57 -17.20
C ILE A 45 9.31 2.86 -16.36
N THR A 46 9.39 1.54 -16.53
CA THR A 46 10.28 0.67 -15.76
C THR A 46 11.46 0.16 -16.60
N GLY A 47 11.42 0.43 -17.91
CA GLY A 47 12.35 -0.16 -18.87
C GLY A 47 11.95 -1.60 -19.22
N ARG A 48 12.75 -2.21 -20.08
CA ARG A 48 12.64 -3.63 -20.48
C ARG A 48 13.54 -4.49 -19.59
N GLU A 49 13.39 -5.81 -19.68
CA GLU A 49 14.27 -6.78 -18.99
C GLU A 49 15.76 -6.54 -19.27
N ASN A 50 16.10 -6.05 -20.47
CA ASN A 50 17.49 -5.76 -20.85
C ASN A 50 17.99 -4.37 -20.44
N HIS A 51 17.16 -3.53 -19.80
CA HIS A 51 17.59 -2.20 -19.37
C HIS A 51 18.61 -2.33 -18.23
N ILE A 52 19.75 -1.67 -18.38
CA ILE A 52 20.85 -1.68 -17.41
C ILE A 52 20.67 -0.49 -16.46
N ASN A 53 20.57 -0.78 -15.16
CA ASN A 53 20.48 0.25 -14.13
C ASN A 53 21.85 0.92 -13.88
N VAL A 54 21.86 1.91 -12.98
CA VAL A 54 23.08 2.65 -12.58
C VAL A 54 24.19 1.77 -12.00
N ASN A 55 23.87 0.57 -11.54
CA ASN A 55 24.81 -0.41 -10.97
C ASN A 55 25.29 -1.46 -12.00
N GLY A 56 24.84 -1.37 -13.26
CA GLY A 56 25.19 -2.35 -14.29
C GLY A 56 24.28 -3.59 -14.32
N GLU A 57 23.26 -3.67 -13.47
CA GLU A 57 22.34 -4.80 -13.38
C GLU A 57 21.18 -4.65 -14.36
N ARG A 58 20.71 -5.76 -14.92
CA ARG A 58 19.62 -5.76 -15.91
C ARG A 58 18.26 -5.95 -15.26
N GLY A 59 17.26 -5.22 -15.75
CA GLY A 59 15.85 -5.50 -15.49
C GLY A 59 15.36 -5.31 -14.06
N VAL A 60 16.19 -4.80 -13.15
CA VAL A 60 15.93 -4.80 -11.70
C VAL A 60 14.58 -4.16 -11.35
N ILE A 61 14.28 -2.98 -11.89
CA ILE A 61 12.99 -2.31 -11.62
C ILE A 61 11.86 -3.07 -12.30
N TYR A 62 12.01 -3.45 -13.56
CA TYR A 62 10.98 -4.15 -14.32
C TYR A 62 10.55 -5.47 -13.66
N GLU A 63 11.49 -6.21 -13.09
CA GLU A 63 11.25 -7.47 -12.37
C GLU A 63 10.68 -7.25 -10.98
N ALA A 64 11.16 -6.23 -10.25
CA ALA A 64 10.71 -5.95 -8.89
C ALA A 64 9.31 -5.29 -8.84
N PHE A 65 8.95 -4.51 -9.86
CA PHE A 65 7.74 -3.67 -9.88
C PHE A 65 6.44 -4.40 -9.53
N PRO A 66 6.13 -5.60 -10.07
CA PRO A 66 4.90 -6.32 -9.73
C PRO A 66 4.75 -6.60 -8.23
N SER A 67 5.86 -6.89 -7.53
CA SER A 67 5.83 -7.14 -6.09
C SER A 67 5.41 -5.89 -5.29
N TRP A 68 5.76 -4.70 -5.78
CA TRP A 68 5.44 -3.44 -5.11
C TRP A 68 3.94 -3.14 -5.15
N MET A 69 3.22 -3.63 -6.15
CA MET A 69 1.76 -3.46 -6.24
C MET A 69 1.02 -4.16 -5.07
N THR A 70 1.69 -5.08 -4.39
CA THR A 70 1.16 -5.77 -3.19
C THR A 70 1.65 -5.16 -1.88
N ASP A 71 2.42 -4.08 -1.92
CA ASP A 71 2.94 -3.43 -0.72
C ASP A 71 1.80 -2.90 0.16
N SER A 72 1.85 -3.21 1.45
CA SER A 72 0.84 -2.81 2.44
C SER A 72 0.53 -1.30 2.47
N LYS A 73 1.48 -0.46 2.04
CA LYS A 73 1.33 1.00 1.98
C LYS A 73 0.44 1.49 0.84
N ILE A 74 0.27 0.69 -0.24
CA ILE A 74 -0.42 1.13 -1.47
C ILE A 74 -1.39 0.14 -2.09
N LYS A 75 -1.31 -1.16 -1.74
CA LYS A 75 -2.15 -2.23 -2.33
C LYS A 75 -3.65 -1.96 -2.25
N TYR A 76 -4.07 -1.12 -1.31
CA TYR A 76 -5.47 -0.78 -1.08
C TYR A 76 -5.99 0.36 -1.98
N PHE A 77 -5.08 1.09 -2.62
CA PHE A 77 -5.41 2.13 -3.60
C PHE A 77 -5.49 1.57 -5.02
N ILE A 78 -4.87 0.43 -5.27
CA ILE A 78 -4.72 -0.19 -6.59
C ILE A 78 -5.91 -1.09 -6.87
N GLU A 79 -6.59 -0.84 -7.99
CA GLU A 79 -7.62 -1.71 -8.53
C GLU A 79 -6.99 -2.89 -9.27
N HIS A 80 -6.15 -2.60 -10.26
CA HIS A 80 -5.37 -3.59 -10.99
C HIS A 80 -4.14 -2.95 -11.63
N CYS A 81 -3.18 -3.79 -12.03
CA CYS A 81 -1.95 -3.37 -12.70
C CYS A 81 -1.79 -4.17 -13.99
N LYS A 82 -1.55 -3.47 -15.10
CA LYS A 82 -1.36 -4.08 -16.41
C LYS A 82 0.09 -3.91 -16.86
N LYS A 83 0.74 -5.03 -17.16
CA LYS A 83 2.10 -5.08 -17.68
C LYS A 83 2.11 -4.80 -19.18
N HIS A 84 3.06 -3.99 -19.63
CA HIS A 84 3.35 -3.72 -21.02
C HIS A 84 4.86 -3.84 -21.28
N ASP A 85 5.26 -3.82 -22.54
CA ASP A 85 6.67 -3.80 -22.91
C ASP A 85 7.29 -2.44 -22.54
N GLY A 86 8.15 -2.43 -21.52
CA GLY A 86 8.85 -1.24 -21.06
C GLY A 86 8.19 -0.46 -19.92
N TYR A 87 6.94 -0.76 -19.56
CA TYR A 87 6.19 0.01 -18.58
C TYR A 87 5.03 -0.78 -17.95
N PHE A 88 4.48 -0.22 -16.86
CA PHE A 88 3.27 -0.72 -16.21
C PHE A 88 2.22 0.38 -16.13
N LEU A 89 0.96 0.02 -16.34
CA LEU A 89 -0.19 0.90 -16.15
C LEU A 89 -0.94 0.47 -14.89
N VAL A 90 -0.95 1.33 -13.89
CA VAL A 90 -1.56 1.07 -12.59
C VAL A 90 -2.87 1.82 -12.51
N TYR A 91 -3.97 1.09 -12.34
CA TYR A 91 -5.31 1.66 -12.18
C TYR A 91 -5.64 1.76 -10.70
N LEU A 92 -6.21 2.91 -10.30
CA LEU A 92 -6.51 3.25 -8.92
C LEU A 92 -8.02 3.32 -8.69
N TYR A 93 -8.45 2.90 -7.51
CA TYR A 93 -9.81 3.15 -7.07
C TYR A 93 -10.05 4.66 -6.94
N LEU A 94 -11.09 5.19 -7.58
CA LEU A 94 -11.46 6.60 -7.46
C LEU A 94 -12.20 6.90 -6.13
N THR A 95 -12.91 5.90 -5.63
CA THR A 95 -13.60 5.94 -4.35
C THR A 95 -13.04 4.85 -3.43
N PRO A 96 -12.98 5.08 -2.11
CA PRO A 96 -12.57 4.03 -1.18
C PRO A 96 -13.34 2.74 -1.44
N ASN A 97 -12.63 1.64 -1.68
CA ASN A 97 -13.29 0.35 -1.89
C ASN A 97 -14.00 -0.05 -0.58
N PRO A 98 -15.33 -0.25 -0.58
CA PRO A 98 -16.08 -0.55 0.64
C PRO A 98 -15.64 -1.86 1.30
N SER A 99 -15.19 -2.85 0.50
CA SER A 99 -14.62 -4.09 1.02
C SER A 99 -13.29 -3.84 1.76
N PHE A 100 -12.51 -2.85 1.33
CA PHE A 100 -11.28 -2.43 2.00
C PHE A 100 -11.57 -1.71 3.33
N ILE A 101 -12.49 -0.73 3.33
CA ILE A 101 -12.89 -0.04 4.58
C ILE A 101 -13.34 -1.07 5.61
N ARG A 102 -14.16 -2.04 5.19
CA ARG A 102 -14.61 -3.13 6.06
C ARG A 102 -13.44 -3.93 6.63
N LYS A 103 -12.46 -4.32 5.80
CA LYS A 103 -11.29 -5.08 6.26
C LYS A 103 -10.44 -4.29 7.27
N LEU A 104 -10.21 -2.99 7.00
CA LEU A 104 -9.44 -2.12 7.89
C LEU A 104 -10.13 -1.95 9.26
N ILE A 105 -11.46 -1.76 9.25
CA ILE A 105 -12.26 -1.68 10.46
C ILE A 105 -12.17 -2.99 11.25
N ILE A 106 -12.31 -4.15 10.59
CA ILE A 106 -12.22 -5.47 11.25
C ILE A 106 -10.84 -5.67 11.88
N GLU A 107 -9.75 -5.38 11.16
CA GLU A 107 -8.39 -5.52 11.69
C GLU A 107 -8.15 -4.60 12.90
N HIS A 108 -8.66 -3.36 12.85
CA HIS A 108 -8.56 -2.43 13.96
C HIS A 108 -9.39 -2.90 15.18
N LEU A 109 -10.62 -3.34 14.96
CA LEU A 109 -11.48 -3.88 16.03
C LEU A 109 -10.83 -5.09 16.70
N LEU A 110 -10.27 -6.02 15.92
CA LEU A 110 -9.58 -7.20 16.44
C LEU A 110 -8.39 -6.81 17.33
N ARG A 111 -7.54 -5.88 16.86
CA ARG A 111 -6.40 -5.38 17.65
C ARG A 111 -6.87 -4.73 18.94
N SER A 112 -7.88 -3.85 18.87
CA SER A 112 -8.41 -3.17 20.05
C SER A 112 -9.00 -4.14 21.08
N ALA A 113 -9.68 -5.19 20.63
CA ALA A 113 -10.21 -6.24 21.50
C ALA A 113 -9.10 -7.03 22.20
N CYS A 114 -8.01 -7.38 21.48
CA CYS A 114 -6.84 -8.00 22.10
C CYS A 114 -6.20 -7.12 23.16
N TYR A 115 -6.06 -5.80 22.91
CA TYR A 115 -5.54 -4.86 23.91
C TYR A 115 -6.43 -4.80 25.16
N LEU A 116 -7.74 -4.73 25.01
CA LEU A 116 -8.69 -4.73 26.14
C LEU A 116 -8.60 -6.04 26.94
N LEU A 117 -8.48 -7.19 26.28
CA LEU A 117 -8.30 -8.48 26.93
C LEU A 117 -7.02 -8.49 27.79
N ILE A 118 -5.90 -7.98 27.26
CA ILE A 118 -4.64 -7.90 28.00
C ILE A 118 -4.78 -7.02 29.24
N ILE A 119 -5.44 -5.85 29.12
CA ILE A 119 -5.70 -4.97 30.26
C ILE A 119 -6.53 -5.68 31.33
N ILE A 120 -7.59 -6.39 30.93
CA ILE A 120 -8.44 -7.15 31.86
C ILE A 120 -7.61 -8.21 32.59
N LEU A 121 -6.77 -8.98 31.88
CA LEU A 121 -5.92 -9.99 32.48
C LEU A 121 -4.91 -9.38 33.46
N LEU A 122 -4.33 -8.23 33.15
CA LEU A 122 -3.42 -7.51 34.05
C LEU A 122 -4.13 -7.02 35.31
N VAL A 123 -5.35 -6.50 35.18
CA VAL A 123 -6.18 -6.10 36.34
C VAL A 123 -6.51 -7.31 37.21
N VAL A 124 -6.96 -8.42 36.62
CA VAL A 124 -7.26 -9.66 37.36
C VAL A 124 -6.01 -10.19 38.07
N TYR A 125 -4.87 -10.18 37.40
CA TYR A 125 -3.58 -10.59 37.99
C TYR A 125 -3.18 -9.68 39.16
N TYR A 126 -3.30 -8.36 39.00
CA TYR A 126 -3.02 -7.39 40.05
C TYR A 126 -3.93 -7.59 41.26
N MET A 127 -5.25 -7.69 41.05
CA MET A 127 -6.21 -7.93 42.12
C MET A 127 -5.91 -9.24 42.85
N ARG A 128 -5.61 -10.33 42.12
CA ARG A 128 -5.21 -11.60 42.73
C ARG A 128 -3.98 -11.45 43.62
N ASN A 129 -2.96 -10.73 43.16
CA ASN A 129 -1.75 -10.50 43.96
C ASN A 129 -2.05 -9.66 45.21
N VAL A 130 -2.85 -8.59 45.09
CA VAL A 130 -3.26 -7.76 46.24
C VAL A 130 -4.04 -8.59 47.26
N TYR A 131 -5.03 -9.38 46.82
CA TYR A 131 -5.77 -10.27 47.73
C TYR A 131 -4.88 -11.33 48.39
N SER A 132 -3.88 -11.88 47.67
CA SER A 132 -2.94 -12.82 48.25
C SER A 132 -2.01 -12.23 49.31
N GLN A 133 -1.91 -10.89 49.39
CA GLN A 133 -1.13 -10.18 50.42
C GLN A 133 -1.91 -9.90 51.70
N PHE A 134 -3.22 -10.17 51.75
CA PHE A 134 -4.05 -10.06 52.94
C PHE A 134 -4.77 -11.41 53.19
N PRO A 135 -4.07 -12.41 53.76
CA PRO A 135 -4.63 -13.76 53.86
C PRO A 135 -5.77 -13.87 54.88
N ASP A 136 -5.79 -13.04 55.94
CA ASP A 136 -6.73 -13.19 57.06
C ASP A 136 -7.07 -11.84 57.72
N ILE A 137 -8.35 -11.45 57.65
CA ILE A 137 -9.12 -10.80 58.73
C ILE A 137 -10.25 -11.76 59.08
#